data_AF-A0A2D3WU22-F1
#
_entry.id   AF-A0A2D3WU22-F1
#
_cell.length_a   1.000
_cell.length_b   1.000
_cell.length_c   1.000
_cell.angle_alpha   90.00
_cell.angle_beta   90.00
_cell.angle_gamma   90.00
#
_symmetry.space_group_name_H-M   'P 1'
#
loop_
_entity.id
_entity.type
_entity.pdbx_description
1 polymer ?
#
loop_
_entity_poly.entity_id
_entity_poly.type
_entity_poly.pdbx_seq_one_letter_code
_entity_poly.pdbx_strand_id
1 'polypeptide(L)'
;MVQIRLANIVGLDINNAQHSVAIDEALIGIEDTEAFLQFCRDKKDGIEYTTKPERLDALATRYKKQQQQTKLPHATADSFCDKIVQKVNTSRIKIKNMIENDEVSPFSKLHLEGVRYFTIQELKALATLRTAAHIIELCERGDLKTALIESFMKQYLVTSKDKQLDSKQRDVMNLVTPTAKSMVG
;
A
#
# COMPACT_ATOMS: atom_id res chain seq x y z
N MET A 1 -9.13 -19.41 -21.01
CA MET A 1 -8.89 -20.25 -19.80
C MET A 1 -9.37 -19.62 -18.50
N VAL A 2 -9.19 -18.30 -18.28
CA VAL A 2 -9.62 -17.63 -17.03
C VAL A 2 -11.13 -17.78 -16.75
N GLN A 3 -11.99 -17.66 -17.77
CA GLN A 3 -13.45 -17.86 -17.64
C GLN A 3 -13.82 -19.22 -17.06
N ILE A 4 -13.21 -20.31 -17.58
CA ILE A 4 -13.43 -21.68 -17.09
C ILE A 4 -12.96 -21.84 -15.65
N ARG A 5 -11.81 -21.25 -15.31
CA ARG A 5 -11.27 -21.28 -13.94
C ARG A 5 -12.18 -20.53 -12.97
N LEU A 6 -12.68 -19.36 -13.36
CA LEU A 6 -13.62 -18.58 -12.55
C LEU A 6 -14.92 -19.35 -12.38
N ALA A 7 -15.47 -19.91 -13.47
CA ALA A 7 -16.69 -20.73 -13.46
C ALA A 7 -16.59 -21.87 -12.44
N ASN A 8 -15.46 -22.59 -12.43
CA ASN A 8 -15.21 -23.66 -11.45
C ASN A 8 -15.13 -23.17 -10.01
N ILE A 9 -14.53 -21.99 -9.77
CA ILE A 9 -14.37 -21.43 -8.41
C ILE A 9 -15.72 -21.03 -7.81
N VAL A 10 -16.57 -20.37 -8.62
CA VAL A 10 -17.88 -19.85 -8.18
C VAL A 10 -19.05 -20.79 -8.48
N GLY A 11 -18.79 -21.95 -9.08
CA GLY A 11 -19.78 -23.00 -9.37
C GLY A 11 -20.76 -22.66 -10.48
N LEU A 12 -20.33 -21.87 -11.47
CA LEU A 12 -21.08 -21.52 -12.68
C LEU A 12 -20.78 -22.49 -13.82
N ASP A 13 -21.72 -22.62 -14.74
CA ASP A 13 -21.60 -23.44 -15.96
C ASP A 13 -21.39 -22.54 -17.18
N ILE A 14 -20.25 -22.68 -17.86
CA ILE A 14 -19.91 -21.86 -19.03
C ILE A 14 -20.82 -22.12 -20.23
N ASN A 15 -21.48 -23.27 -20.29
CA ASN A 15 -22.42 -23.60 -21.37
C ASN A 15 -23.80 -22.95 -21.17
N ASN A 16 -24.07 -22.42 -19.98
CA ASN A 16 -25.27 -21.64 -19.71
C ASN A 16 -25.05 -20.18 -20.12
N ALA A 17 -25.93 -19.67 -20.99
CA ALA A 17 -25.80 -18.32 -21.54
C ALA A 17 -25.75 -17.21 -20.46
N GLN A 18 -26.60 -17.29 -19.42
CA GLN A 18 -26.63 -16.30 -18.35
C GLN A 18 -25.36 -16.34 -17.49
N HIS A 19 -24.84 -17.53 -17.24
CA HIS A 19 -23.60 -17.72 -16.49
C HIS A 19 -22.38 -17.22 -17.27
N SER A 20 -22.33 -17.47 -18.58
CA SER A 20 -21.26 -16.95 -19.43
C SER A 20 -21.24 -15.43 -19.43
N VAL A 21 -22.40 -14.79 -19.60
CA VAL A 21 -22.52 -13.32 -19.57
C VAL A 21 -22.06 -12.77 -18.22
N ALA A 22 -22.50 -13.35 -17.11
CA ALA A 22 -22.10 -12.91 -15.77
C ALA A 22 -20.58 -13.04 -15.53
N ILE A 23 -19.96 -14.10 -16.07
CA ILE A 23 -18.50 -14.30 -16.01
C ILE A 23 -17.78 -13.20 -16.81
N ASP A 24 -18.25 -12.91 -18.01
CA ASP A 24 -17.65 -11.90 -18.87
C ASP A 24 -17.76 -10.50 -18.23
N GLU A 25 -18.94 -10.14 -17.74
CA GLU A 25 -19.18 -8.87 -17.02
C GLU A 25 -18.32 -8.73 -15.76
N ALA A 26 -18.16 -9.81 -15.00
CA ALA A 26 -17.32 -9.83 -13.81
C ALA A 26 -15.85 -9.51 -14.14
N LEU A 27 -15.34 -10.04 -15.25
CA LEU A 27 -13.95 -9.87 -15.67
C LEU A 27 -13.64 -8.48 -16.27
N ILE A 28 -14.65 -7.75 -16.77
CA ILE A 28 -14.44 -6.40 -17.32
C ILE A 28 -13.84 -5.47 -16.27
N GLY A 29 -12.69 -4.88 -16.55
CA GLY A 29 -12.01 -3.92 -15.67
C GLY A 29 -11.23 -4.54 -14.50
N ILE A 30 -11.09 -5.87 -14.47
CA ILE A 30 -10.16 -6.58 -13.60
C ILE A 30 -8.77 -6.55 -14.24
N GLU A 31 -7.78 -6.01 -13.52
CA GLU A 31 -6.42 -5.85 -14.06
C GLU A 31 -5.53 -7.05 -13.77
N ASP A 32 -5.61 -7.56 -12.55
CA ASP A 32 -4.97 -8.81 -12.16
C ASP A 32 -6.01 -9.90 -11.99
N THR A 33 -6.11 -10.75 -13.01
CA THR A 33 -7.07 -11.85 -13.05
C THR A 33 -6.69 -13.00 -12.12
N GLU A 34 -5.41 -13.22 -11.81
CA GLU A 34 -4.99 -14.27 -10.87
C GLU A 34 -5.31 -13.89 -9.42
N ALA A 35 -5.02 -12.65 -9.05
CA ALA A 35 -5.40 -12.12 -7.73
C ALA A 35 -6.93 -12.09 -7.56
N PHE A 36 -7.68 -11.78 -8.62
CA PHE A 36 -9.15 -11.85 -8.60
C PHE A 36 -9.67 -13.29 -8.40
N LEU A 37 -9.10 -14.28 -9.11
CA LEU A 37 -9.47 -15.69 -8.93
C LEU A 37 -9.22 -16.15 -7.49
N GLN A 38 -8.10 -15.75 -6.89
CA GLN A 38 -7.79 -16.09 -5.51
C GLN A 38 -8.75 -15.40 -4.52
N PHE A 39 -9.04 -14.11 -4.73
CA PHE A 39 -10.04 -13.39 -3.94
C PHE A 39 -11.41 -14.08 -3.96
N CYS A 40 -11.86 -14.54 -5.13
CA CYS A 40 -13.10 -15.30 -5.26
C CYS A 40 -13.06 -16.61 -4.47
N ARG A 41 -11.94 -17.34 -4.44
CA ARG A 41 -11.81 -18.56 -3.62
C ARG A 41 -11.95 -18.26 -2.12
N ASP A 42 -11.31 -17.19 -1.66
CA ASP A 42 -11.23 -16.87 -0.24
C ASP A 42 -12.54 -16.25 0.29
N LYS A 43 -13.33 -15.60 -0.59
CA LYS A 43 -14.49 -14.80 -0.18
C LYS A 43 -15.84 -15.34 -0.65
N LYS A 44 -15.90 -16.35 -1.53
CA LYS A 44 -17.17 -16.88 -2.06
C LYS A 44 -18.12 -17.44 -0.99
N ASP A 45 -17.59 -17.96 0.11
CA ASP A 45 -18.40 -18.61 1.15
C ASP A 45 -18.91 -17.61 2.20
N GLY A 46 -18.32 -16.42 2.26
CA GLY A 46 -18.71 -15.35 3.19
C GLY A 46 -19.77 -14.40 2.64
N ILE A 47 -20.49 -14.81 1.60
CA ILE A 47 -21.43 -13.96 0.88
C ILE A 47 -22.77 -14.69 0.69
N GLU A 48 -23.81 -14.20 1.38
CA GLU A 48 -25.18 -14.64 1.20
C GLU A 48 -25.86 -13.85 0.06
N TYR A 49 -26.18 -14.54 -1.04
CA TYR A 49 -27.00 -14.03 -2.15
C TYR A 49 -27.88 -15.14 -2.69
N THR A 50 -28.97 -14.73 -3.37
CA THR A 50 -30.04 -15.58 -3.89
C THR A 50 -29.56 -16.48 -5.02
N THR A 51 -28.67 -15.98 -5.88
CA THR A 51 -28.19 -16.73 -7.04
C THR A 51 -26.65 -16.69 -7.19
N LYS A 52 -26.09 -17.69 -7.87
CA LYS A 52 -24.64 -17.77 -8.12
C LYS A 52 -24.11 -16.60 -8.97
N PRO A 53 -24.82 -16.11 -10.01
CA PRO A 53 -24.43 -14.91 -10.74
C PRO A 53 -24.40 -13.64 -9.87
N GLU A 54 -25.41 -13.42 -9.02
CA GLU A 54 -25.44 -12.28 -8.08
C GLU A 54 -24.24 -12.30 -7.13
N ARG A 55 -23.87 -13.51 -6.66
CA ARG A 55 -22.68 -13.68 -5.83
C ARG A 55 -21.40 -13.30 -6.57
N LEU A 56 -21.28 -13.70 -7.84
CA LEU A 56 -20.12 -13.34 -8.66
C LEU A 56 -20.06 -11.83 -8.91
N ASP A 57 -21.17 -11.19 -9.23
CA ASP A 57 -21.24 -9.74 -9.44
C ASP A 57 -20.82 -8.97 -8.18
N ALA A 58 -21.29 -9.39 -7.01
CA ALA A 58 -20.89 -8.78 -5.74
C ALA A 58 -19.40 -8.97 -5.43
N LEU A 59 -18.84 -10.14 -5.72
CA LEU A 59 -17.40 -10.41 -5.59
C LEU A 59 -16.60 -9.51 -6.53
N ALA A 60 -17.00 -9.43 -7.80
CA ALA A 60 -16.37 -8.58 -8.80
C ALA A 60 -16.42 -7.10 -8.39
N THR A 61 -17.57 -6.61 -7.94
CA THR A 61 -17.76 -5.24 -7.47
C THR A 61 -16.88 -4.93 -6.24
N ARG A 62 -16.81 -5.83 -5.26
CA ARG A 62 -15.94 -5.66 -4.08
C ARG A 62 -14.48 -5.63 -4.47
N TYR A 63 -14.05 -6.52 -5.36
CA TYR A 63 -12.67 -6.56 -5.83
C TYR A 63 -12.30 -5.32 -6.64
N LYS A 64 -13.16 -4.87 -7.57
CA LYS A 64 -12.96 -3.64 -8.35
C LYS A 64 -12.83 -2.43 -7.43
N LYS A 65 -13.65 -2.34 -6.37
CA LYS A 65 -13.50 -1.29 -5.34
C LYS A 65 -12.16 -1.39 -4.63
N GLN A 66 -11.70 -2.59 -4.25
CA GLN A 66 -10.39 -2.79 -3.63
C GLN A 66 -9.24 -2.41 -4.58
N GLN A 67 -9.32 -2.78 -5.85
CA GLN A 67 -8.37 -2.41 -6.91
C GLN A 67 -8.28 -0.88 -7.07
N GLN A 68 -9.43 -0.20 -7.15
CA GLN A 68 -9.48 1.27 -7.21
C GLN A 68 -8.93 1.93 -5.94
N GLN A 69 -9.27 1.40 -4.77
CA GLN A 69 -8.74 1.86 -3.48
C GLN A 69 -7.24 1.58 -3.32
N THR A 70 -6.65 0.67 -4.08
CA THR A 70 -5.20 0.43 -4.10
C THR A 70 -4.50 1.37 -5.08
N LYS A 71 -5.16 1.72 -6.20
CA LYS A 71 -4.66 2.72 -7.16
C LYS A 71 -4.65 4.16 -6.65
N LEU A 72 -5.66 4.56 -5.88
CA LEU A 72 -5.77 5.90 -5.28
C LEU A 72 -4.56 6.26 -4.37
N PRO A 73 -4.09 5.35 -3.48
CA PRO A 73 -2.83 5.47 -2.77
C PRO A 73 -1.63 5.55 -3.70
N HIS A 74 -1.57 4.79 -4.79
CA HIS A 74 -0.40 4.79 -5.68
C HIS A 74 -0.21 6.13 -6.40
N ALA A 75 -1.22 6.71 -7.05
CA ALA A 75 -1.05 7.98 -7.76
C ALA A 75 -0.76 9.16 -6.81
N THR A 76 -1.40 9.16 -5.63
CA THR A 76 -1.19 10.19 -4.61
C THR A 76 0.18 10.01 -3.92
N ALA A 77 0.58 8.77 -3.61
CA ALA A 77 1.89 8.46 -3.06
C ALA A 77 3.00 8.74 -4.08
N ASP A 78 2.77 8.47 -5.37
CA ASP A 78 3.76 8.70 -6.43
C ASP A 78 4.09 10.19 -6.55
N SER A 79 3.05 11.04 -6.67
CA SER A 79 3.24 12.49 -6.70
C SER A 79 3.82 13.07 -5.40
N PHE A 80 3.51 12.48 -4.25
CA PHE A 80 4.11 12.86 -2.97
C PHE A 80 5.59 12.44 -2.88
N CYS A 81 5.93 11.24 -3.32
CA CYS A 81 7.30 10.73 -3.36
C CYS A 81 8.16 11.53 -4.33
N ASP A 82 7.63 11.90 -5.50
CA ASP A 82 8.32 12.74 -6.48
C ASP A 82 8.71 14.10 -5.90
N LYS A 83 7.80 14.74 -5.17
CA LYS A 83 8.09 16.00 -4.47
C LYS A 83 9.21 15.85 -3.44
N ILE A 84 9.20 14.77 -2.66
CA ILE A 84 10.27 14.49 -1.70
C ILE A 84 11.59 14.28 -2.44
N VAL A 85 11.64 13.44 -3.46
CA VAL A 85 12.87 13.15 -4.23
C VAL A 85 13.44 14.42 -4.84
N GLN A 86 12.59 15.29 -5.41
CA GLN A 86 13.02 16.57 -5.95
C GLN A 86 13.64 17.47 -4.87
N LYS A 87 13.01 17.59 -3.69
CA LYS A 87 13.54 18.36 -2.57
C LYS A 87 14.86 17.79 -2.06
N VAL A 88 14.97 16.47 -1.91
CA VAL A 88 16.22 15.82 -1.46
C VAL A 88 17.32 16.05 -2.49
N ASN A 89 17.06 15.87 -3.78
CA ASN A 89 18.02 16.17 -4.85
C ASN A 89 18.50 17.62 -4.80
N THR A 90 17.59 18.57 -4.61
CA THR A 90 17.89 20.01 -4.56
C THR A 90 18.71 20.38 -3.32
N SER A 91 18.44 19.75 -2.19
CA SER A 91 19.10 20.06 -0.90
C SER A 91 20.27 19.14 -0.55
N ARG A 92 20.56 18.14 -1.40
CA ARG A 92 21.52 17.06 -1.13
C ARG A 92 22.88 17.55 -0.67
N ILE A 93 23.46 18.53 -1.37
CA ILE A 93 24.78 19.08 -1.05
C ILE A 93 24.79 19.71 0.35
N LYS A 94 23.75 20.51 0.67
CA LYS A 94 23.63 21.12 2.00
C LYS A 94 23.49 20.05 3.09
N ILE A 95 22.67 19.03 2.83
CA ILE A 95 22.48 17.92 3.79
C ILE A 95 23.77 17.12 3.99
N LYS A 96 24.55 16.86 2.94
CA LYS A 96 25.87 16.21 3.05
C LYS A 96 26.80 17.01 3.95
N ASN A 97 26.89 18.33 3.74
CA ASN A 97 27.71 19.19 4.59
C ASN A 97 27.23 19.18 6.05
N MET A 98 25.91 19.15 6.30
CA MET A 98 25.37 19.04 7.67
C MET A 98 25.76 17.69 8.31
N ILE A 99 25.71 16.58 7.55
CA ILE A 99 26.14 15.26 8.03
C ILE A 99 27.64 15.25 8.35
N GLU A 100 28.46 15.86 7.49
CA GLU A 100 29.92 15.96 7.70
C GLU A 100 30.28 16.81 8.93
N ASN A 101 29.42 17.75 9.33
CA ASN A 101 29.56 18.54 10.56
C ASN A 101 28.88 17.87 11.78
N ASP A 102 28.61 16.56 11.72
CA ASP A 102 27.96 15.77 12.78
C ASP A 102 26.60 16.33 13.22
N GLU A 103 25.88 17.00 12.32
CA GLU A 103 24.63 17.64 12.67
C GLU A 103 23.50 16.61 12.81
N VAL A 104 22.95 16.53 14.02
CA VAL A 104 21.82 15.63 14.31
C VAL A 104 20.57 16.07 13.53
N SER A 105 19.95 15.12 12.83
CA SER A 105 18.69 15.30 12.08
C SER A 105 18.73 16.39 11.01
N PRO A 106 19.63 16.28 10.01
CA PRO A 106 19.91 17.35 9.04
C PRO A 106 18.67 17.73 8.21
N PHE A 107 17.81 16.77 7.87
CA PHE A 107 16.54 17.04 7.17
C PHE A 107 15.59 17.93 7.98
N SER A 108 15.49 17.74 9.29
CA SER A 108 14.60 18.52 10.15
C SER A 108 15.13 19.91 10.46
N LYS A 109 16.45 20.09 10.42
CA LYS A 109 17.12 21.36 10.70
C LYS A 109 17.31 22.23 9.45
N LEU A 110 17.12 21.67 8.26
CA LEU A 110 17.21 22.44 7.04
C LEU A 110 16.07 23.47 6.94
N HIS A 111 16.43 24.74 7.01
CA HIS A 111 15.54 25.88 6.79
C HIS A 111 15.95 26.64 5.53
N LEU A 112 14.97 27.13 4.77
CA LEU A 112 15.17 28.13 3.73
C LEU A 112 14.35 29.36 4.12
N GLU A 113 14.99 30.53 4.07
CA GLU A 113 14.32 31.82 4.35
C GLU A 113 13.60 31.84 5.72
N GLY A 114 14.17 31.17 6.73
CA GLY A 114 13.59 31.07 8.07
C GLY A 114 12.45 30.08 8.23
N VAL A 115 12.04 29.37 7.16
CA VAL A 115 10.98 28.37 7.17
C VAL A 115 11.55 26.97 6.99
N ARG A 116 10.95 25.96 7.65
CA ARG A 116 11.32 24.55 7.46
C ARG A 116 11.18 24.14 6.01
N TYR A 117 12.24 23.60 5.43
CA TYR A 117 12.25 23.20 4.02
C TYR A 117 11.39 21.95 3.76
N PHE A 118 11.42 21.01 4.71
CA PHE A 118 10.57 19.82 4.70
C PHE A 118 9.38 20.00 5.64
N THR A 119 8.20 19.61 5.17
CA THR A 119 6.99 19.55 5.99
C THR A 119 7.09 18.41 7.01
N ILE A 120 6.27 18.46 8.05
CA ILE A 120 6.22 17.40 9.07
C ILE A 120 5.88 16.03 8.44
N GLN A 121 5.03 16.01 7.42
CA GLN A 121 4.65 14.77 6.72
C GLN A 121 5.82 14.21 5.89
N GLU A 122 6.55 15.08 5.19
CA GLU A 122 7.75 14.69 4.43
C GLU A 122 8.84 14.16 5.37
N LEU A 123 9.06 14.80 6.52
CA LEU A 123 10.01 14.34 7.53
C LEU A 123 9.66 12.97 8.10
N LYS A 124 8.37 12.73 8.36
CA LYS A 124 7.89 11.41 8.81
C LYS A 124 8.13 10.34 7.75
N ALA A 125 7.90 10.66 6.48
CA ALA A 125 8.16 9.73 5.37
C ALA A 125 9.66 9.45 5.20
N LEU A 126 10.52 10.46 5.33
CA LEU A 126 11.97 10.28 5.27
C LEU A 126 12.50 9.46 6.45
N ALA A 127 11.95 9.65 7.65
CA ALA A 127 12.35 8.92 8.85
C ALA A 127 12.10 7.40 8.75
N THR A 128 11.25 6.92 7.84
CA THR A 128 11.06 5.49 7.62
C THR A 128 12.23 4.83 6.89
N LEU A 129 13.02 5.63 6.15
CA LEU A 129 14.14 5.19 5.33
C LEU A 129 15.46 5.17 6.10
N ARG A 130 15.41 4.99 7.44
CA ARG A 130 16.56 4.89 8.34
C ARG A 130 17.30 6.22 8.56
N THR A 131 18.57 6.30 8.14
CA THR A 131 19.49 7.40 8.50
C THR A 131 19.57 8.41 7.38
N ALA A 132 19.95 9.64 7.74
CA ALA A 132 20.13 10.71 6.76
C ALA A 132 21.16 10.37 5.68
N ALA A 133 22.27 9.72 6.07
CA ALA A 133 23.29 9.24 5.14
C ALA A 133 22.72 8.21 4.14
N HIS A 134 21.90 7.27 4.60
CA HIS A 134 21.29 6.28 3.73
C HIS A 134 20.29 6.89 2.74
N ILE A 135 19.51 7.89 3.18
CA ILE A 135 18.60 8.61 2.29
C ILE A 135 19.36 9.32 1.16
N ILE A 136 20.51 9.93 1.48
CA ILE A 136 21.36 10.59 0.49
C ILE A 136 21.96 9.56 -0.48
N GLU A 137 22.44 8.43 0.02
CA GLU A 137 22.94 7.31 -0.80
C GLU A 137 21.87 6.81 -1.79
N LEU A 138 20.64 6.56 -1.31
CA LEU A 138 19.50 6.17 -2.15
C LEU A 138 19.18 7.25 -3.20
N CYS A 139 19.30 8.53 -2.84
CA CYS A 139 19.09 9.64 -3.77
C CYS A 139 20.16 9.67 -4.87
N GLU A 140 21.43 9.41 -4.53
CA GLU A 140 22.55 9.40 -5.49
C GLU A 140 22.47 8.21 -6.45
N ARG A 141 21.92 7.08 -6.00
CA ARG A 141 21.66 5.90 -6.83
C ARG A 141 20.41 6.00 -7.71
N GLY A 142 19.54 6.98 -7.45
CA GLY A 142 18.24 7.10 -8.14
C GLY A 142 17.14 6.20 -7.57
N ASP A 143 17.41 5.49 -6.47
CA ASP A 143 16.51 4.50 -5.87
C ASP A 143 15.57 5.09 -4.79
N LEU A 144 15.74 6.37 -4.44
CA LEU A 144 14.99 7.01 -3.36
C LEU A 144 13.46 6.96 -3.58
N LYS A 145 13.00 7.15 -4.82
CA LYS A 145 11.57 7.07 -5.16
C LYS A 145 11.02 5.68 -4.85
N THR A 146 11.69 4.64 -5.33
CA THR A 146 11.32 3.24 -5.12
C THR A 146 11.28 2.91 -3.63
N ALA A 147 12.30 3.30 -2.87
CA ALA A 147 12.37 3.07 -1.44
C ALA A 147 11.22 3.75 -0.68
N LEU A 148 10.86 5.00 -1.04
CA LEU A 148 9.71 5.70 -0.47
C LEU A 148 8.39 4.97 -0.78
N ILE A 149 8.18 4.57 -2.04
CA ILE A 149 6.97 3.84 -2.46
C ILE A 149 6.86 2.52 -1.72
N GLU A 150 7.93 1.73 -1.63
CA GLU A 150 7.95 0.47 -0.87
C GLU A 150 7.62 0.68 0.61
N SER A 151 8.17 1.73 1.22
CA SER A 151 7.86 2.09 2.60
C SER A 151 6.40 2.49 2.78
N PHE A 152 5.85 3.29 1.86
CA PHE A 152 4.44 3.69 1.85
C PHE A 152 3.52 2.47 1.75
N MET A 153 3.85 1.55 0.84
CA MET A 153 3.08 0.32 0.64
C MET A 153 3.15 -0.60 1.86
N LYS A 154 4.33 -0.75 2.49
CA LYS A 154 4.46 -1.51 3.75
C LYS A 154 3.57 -0.94 4.85
N GLN A 155 3.57 0.38 5.05
CA GLN A 155 2.71 1.02 6.06
C GLN A 155 1.22 0.90 5.73
N TYR A 156 0.86 1.03 4.45
CA TYR A 156 -0.51 0.84 4.00
C TYR A 156 -1.01 -0.59 4.24
N LEU A 157 -0.17 -1.60 3.97
CA LEU A 157 -0.49 -3.02 4.22
C LEU A 157 -0.68 -3.33 5.71
N VAL A 158 0.10 -2.71 6.59
CA VAL A 158 -0.09 -2.84 8.05
C VAL A 158 -1.42 -2.22 8.46
N THR A 159 -1.68 -0.98 8.01
CA THR A 159 -2.91 -0.26 8.38
C THR A 159 -4.18 -0.90 7.80
N SER A 160 -4.09 -1.53 6.63
CA SER A 160 -5.22 -2.25 6.02
C SER A 160 -5.49 -3.60 6.69
N LYS A 161 -4.45 -4.31 7.15
CA LYS A 161 -4.59 -5.49 8.01
C LYS A 161 -5.23 -5.12 9.37
N ASP A 162 -4.80 -4.03 9.99
CA ASP A 162 -5.35 -3.56 11.28
C ASP A 162 -6.83 -3.14 11.18
N LYS A 163 -7.25 -2.61 10.02
CA LYS A 163 -8.66 -2.28 9.73
C LYS A 163 -9.52 -3.51 9.41
N GLN A 164 -8.91 -4.65 9.05
CA GLN A 164 -9.62 -5.92 8.85
C GLN A 164 -9.76 -6.74 10.13
N LEU A 165 -9.01 -6.42 11.19
CA LEU A 165 -9.13 -7.06 12.50
C LEU A 165 -10.31 -6.43 13.28
N ASP A 166 -11.21 -7.26 13.79
CA ASP A 166 -12.23 -6.82 14.76
C ASP A 166 -11.56 -6.33 16.06
N SER A 167 -12.24 -5.51 16.87
CA SER A 167 -11.66 -4.95 18.10
C SER A 167 -11.02 -6.01 19.00
N LYS A 168 -11.63 -7.19 19.12
CA LYS A 168 -11.13 -8.31 19.92
C LYS A 168 -9.85 -8.90 19.34
N GLN A 169 -9.71 -8.94 18.03
CA GLN A 169 -8.50 -9.46 17.36
C GLN A 169 -7.33 -8.45 17.47
N ARG A 170 -7.64 -7.15 17.45
CA ARG A 170 -6.66 -6.08 17.74
C ARG A 170 -6.15 -6.12 19.18
N ASP A 171 -7.05 -6.37 20.14
CA ASP A 171 -6.68 -6.48 21.56
C ASP A 171 -5.77 -7.70 21.83
N VAL A 172 -6.05 -8.84 21.18
CA VAL A 172 -5.19 -10.03 21.26
C VAL A 172 -3.83 -9.78 20.61
N MET A 173 -3.75 -9.13 19.44
CA MET A 173 -2.47 -8.84 18.81
C MET A 173 -1.59 -7.92 19.67
N ASN A 174 -2.17 -6.94 20.36
CA ASN A 174 -1.47 -6.07 21.30
C ASN A 174 -0.97 -6.80 22.56
N LEU A 175 -1.61 -7.92 22.94
CA LEU A 175 -1.18 -8.78 24.06
C LEU A 175 -0.04 -9.74 23.67
N VAL A 176 0.02 -10.19 22.41
CA VAL A 176 1.02 -11.17 21.95
C VAL A 176 2.27 -10.51 21.37
N THR A 177 2.19 -9.24 20.95
CA THR A 177 3.37 -8.49 20.49
C THR A 177 4.02 -7.83 21.72
N PRO A 178 5.21 -8.26 22.17
CA PRO A 178 5.85 -7.59 23.30
C PRO A 178 6.20 -6.18 22.84
N THR A 179 5.53 -5.19 23.44
CA THR A 179 5.95 -3.81 23.32
C THR A 179 7.35 -3.72 23.91
N ALA A 180 8.33 -3.40 23.06
CA ALA A 180 9.65 -2.94 23.49
C ALA A 180 9.50 -1.59 24.22
N LYS A 181 8.99 -1.65 25.44
CA LYS A 181 9.00 -0.60 26.46
C LYS A 181 9.14 -1.25 27.83
N SER A 182 10.32 -1.76 28.09
CA SER A 182 10.92 -1.76 29.42
C SER A 182 12.38 -2.20 29.27
N MET A 183 13.27 -1.23 29.09
CA MET A 183 14.62 -1.21 29.70
C MET A 183 15.07 0.25 29.69
N VAL A 184 14.40 1.06 30.52
CA VAL A 184 15.13 2.06 31.31
C VAL A 184 15.42 1.35 32.62
N GLY A 185 16.69 0.99 32.78
CA GLY A 185 17.34 0.67 34.04
C GLY A 185 18.66 1.42 34.01
#